data_AF-A0A7S1GRZ0-F1
#
_entry.id   AF-A0A7S1GRZ0-F1
#
_cell.length_a   1.000
_cell.length_b   1.000
_cell.length_c   1.000
_cell.angle_alpha   90.00
_cell.angle_beta   90.00
_cell.angle_gamma   90.00
#
_symmetry.space_group_name_H-M   'P 1'
#
loop_
_entity.id
_entity.type
_entity.pdbx_description
1 polymer ?
#
loop_
_entity_poly.entity_id
_entity_poly.type
_entity_poly.pdbx_seq_one_letter_code
_entity_poly.pdbx_strand_id
1 'polypeptide(L)'
;GLQKNPGQHTVEDALEKGLYEAGCISEANFGFLQKIQWARAARTDKGVHALGNCVSLRLLAKVGDSPDAVNTINAHMPDDIRVFECVKVTKSFNAKNQAWGRRYEYLMPTYAFRE
;
A
#
# COMPACT_ATOMS: atom_id res chain seq x y z
N GLY A 1 -7.41 -9.35 -1.17
CA GLY A 1 -7.23 -8.37 -2.26
C GLY A 1 -6.84 -7.04 -1.65
N LEU A 2 -6.59 -6.02 -2.46
CA LEU A 2 -6.00 -4.79 -1.93
C LEU A 2 -7.02 -3.87 -1.23
N GLN A 3 -8.25 -3.73 -1.75
CA GLN A 3 -9.18 -2.72 -1.22
C GLN A 3 -9.77 -3.10 0.13
N LYS A 4 -9.74 -2.17 1.11
CA LYS A 4 -10.42 -2.32 2.40
C LYS A 4 -11.92 -2.53 2.22
N ASN A 5 -12.42 -3.63 2.78
CA ASN A 5 -13.82 -4.04 2.75
C ASN A 5 -14.23 -4.52 4.16
N PRO A 6 -15.45 -4.23 4.62
CA PRO A 6 -15.90 -4.64 5.96
C PRO A 6 -15.79 -6.16 6.18
N GLY A 7 -15.22 -6.55 7.32
CA GLY A 7 -15.08 -7.96 7.72
C GLY A 7 -14.10 -8.79 6.90
N GLN A 8 -13.23 -8.15 6.09
CA GLN A 8 -12.23 -8.83 5.27
C GLN A 8 -10.83 -8.34 5.58
N HIS A 9 -9.86 -9.27 5.63
CA HIS A 9 -8.45 -8.92 5.68
C HIS A 9 -7.96 -8.49 4.29
N THR A 10 -7.43 -7.28 4.20
CA THR A 10 -7.00 -6.67 2.94
C THR A 10 -5.65 -6.01 3.10
N VAL A 11 -4.95 -5.80 1.99
CA VAL A 11 -3.63 -5.15 2.02
C VAL A 11 -3.74 -3.70 2.52
N GLU A 12 -4.80 -2.96 2.16
CA GLU A 12 -5.03 -1.62 2.71
C GLU A 12 -5.27 -1.61 4.22
N ASP A 13 -5.99 -2.60 4.76
CA ASP A 13 -6.22 -2.68 6.21
C ASP A 13 -4.92 -2.94 6.98
N ALA A 14 -4.08 -3.85 6.48
CA ALA A 14 -2.76 -4.12 7.04
C ALA A 14 -1.82 -2.90 6.92
N LEU A 15 -1.80 -2.23 5.76
CA LEU A 15 -1.01 -1.02 5.57
C LEU A 15 -1.46 0.12 6.49
N GLU A 16 -2.76 0.36 6.61
CA GLU A 16 -3.30 1.40 7.49
C GLU A 16 -2.94 1.13 8.95
N LYS A 17 -3.09 -0.11 9.40
CA LYS A 17 -2.71 -0.52 10.76
C LYS A 17 -1.21 -0.36 11.00
N GLY A 18 -0.36 -0.88 10.12
CA GLY A 18 1.10 -0.76 10.28
C GLY A 18 1.59 0.69 10.25
N LEU A 19 0.99 1.53 9.40
CA LEU A 19 1.29 2.97 9.37
C LEU A 19 0.82 3.71 10.63
N TYR A 20 -0.31 3.31 11.21
CA TYR A 20 -0.78 3.86 12.47
C TYR A 20 0.14 3.47 13.64
N GLU A 21 0.48 2.19 13.75
CA GLU A 21 1.39 1.68 14.79
C GLU A 21 2.80 2.28 14.69
N ALA A 22 3.27 2.53 13.46
CA ALA A 22 4.52 3.26 13.20
C ALA A 22 4.46 4.77 13.52
N GLY A 23 3.31 5.29 13.93
CA GLY A 23 3.12 6.72 14.26
C GLY A 23 2.99 7.63 13.04
N CYS A 24 2.75 7.08 11.84
CA CYS A 24 2.60 7.84 10.60
C CYS A 24 1.18 8.40 10.42
N ILE A 25 0.18 7.83 11.09
CA ILE A 25 -1.24 8.22 11.05
C ILE A 25 -1.67 8.63 12.46
N SER A 26 -2.39 9.75 12.59
CA SER A 26 -2.97 10.15 13.88
C SER A 26 -4.22 9.34 14.21
N GLU A 27 -4.54 9.21 15.49
CA GLU A 27 -5.77 8.54 15.96
C GLU A 27 -7.04 9.10 15.31
N ALA A 28 -7.13 10.44 15.15
CA ALA A 28 -8.28 11.09 14.51
C ALA A 28 -8.45 10.76 13.02
N ASN A 29 -7.39 10.26 12.36
CA ASN A 29 -7.38 9.89 10.96
C ASN A 29 -7.46 8.37 10.75
N PHE A 30 -7.11 7.57 11.76
CA PHE A 30 -7.14 6.12 11.69
C PHE A 30 -8.56 5.60 11.43
N GLY A 31 -8.69 4.65 10.51
CA GLY A 31 -9.96 4.11 10.03
C GLY A 31 -10.62 4.93 8.91
N PHE A 32 -10.06 6.10 8.57
CA PHE A 32 -10.63 7.04 7.59
C PHE A 32 -9.60 7.42 6.52
N LEU A 33 -9.25 6.48 5.64
CA LEU A 33 -8.28 6.66 4.55
C LEU A 33 -8.50 7.91 3.68
N GLN A 34 -9.75 8.39 3.56
CA GLN A 34 -10.08 9.64 2.87
C GLN A 34 -9.48 10.88 3.53
N LYS A 35 -9.31 10.90 4.86
CA LYS A 35 -8.72 12.04 5.59
C LYS A 35 -7.23 12.21 5.30
N ILE A 36 -6.56 11.14 4.90
CA ILE A 36 -5.14 11.13 4.53
C ILE A 36 -4.91 11.15 3.02
N GLN A 37 -5.95 11.44 2.22
CA GLN A 37 -5.87 11.46 0.75
C GLN A 37 -5.28 10.18 0.15
N TRP A 38 -5.67 9.03 0.69
CA TRP A 38 -5.22 7.73 0.20
C TRP A 38 -5.60 7.53 -1.27
N ALA A 39 -4.61 7.24 -2.11
CA ALA A 39 -4.79 6.80 -3.48
C ALA A 39 -3.81 5.68 -3.83
N ARG A 40 -4.16 4.90 -4.84
CA ARG A 40 -3.46 3.67 -5.22
C ARG A 40 -3.31 3.57 -6.73
N ALA A 41 -2.13 3.17 -7.18
CA ALA A 41 -1.83 2.99 -8.59
C ALA A 41 -2.66 1.85 -9.20
N ALA A 42 -2.89 0.75 -8.46
CA ALA A 42 -3.69 -0.38 -8.93
C ALA A 42 -4.70 -0.87 -7.87
N ARG A 43 -5.74 -1.55 -8.33
CA ARG A 43 -6.62 -2.39 -7.50
C ARG A 43 -6.38 -3.84 -7.90
N THR A 44 -5.96 -4.66 -6.94
CA THR A 44 -5.82 -6.10 -7.12
C THR A 44 -6.98 -6.83 -6.46
N ASP A 45 -7.48 -7.85 -7.15
CA ASP A 45 -8.59 -8.68 -6.68
C ASP A 45 -8.16 -9.65 -5.57
N LYS A 46 -9.10 -10.44 -5.08
CA LYS A 46 -8.81 -11.49 -4.09
C LYS A 46 -7.85 -12.52 -4.68
N GLY A 47 -6.78 -12.84 -3.94
CA GLY A 47 -5.77 -13.82 -4.37
C GLY A 47 -4.69 -13.28 -5.32
N VAL A 48 -4.81 -12.04 -5.80
CA VAL A 48 -3.82 -11.44 -6.71
C VAL A 48 -2.66 -10.83 -5.92
N HIS A 49 -1.44 -11.25 -6.23
CA HIS A 49 -0.19 -10.71 -5.67
C HIS A 49 0.23 -9.41 -6.37
N ALA A 50 1.14 -8.66 -5.76
CA ALA A 50 1.80 -7.52 -6.39
C ALA A 50 3.26 -7.43 -5.95
N LEU A 51 4.19 -7.46 -6.90
CA LEU A 51 5.61 -7.24 -6.63
C LEU A 51 5.90 -5.76 -6.35
N GLY A 52 5.24 -4.86 -7.09
CA GLY A 52 5.41 -3.42 -6.97
C GLY A 52 4.09 -2.71 -7.19
N ASN A 53 3.40 -2.38 -6.09
CA ASN A 53 2.25 -1.50 -6.11
C ASN A 53 2.61 -0.19 -5.42
N CYS A 54 2.05 0.92 -5.91
CA CYS A 54 2.30 2.25 -5.37
C CYS A 54 1.04 2.81 -4.73
N VAL A 55 1.20 3.39 -3.54
CA VAL A 55 0.16 4.15 -2.84
C VAL A 55 0.69 5.55 -2.53
N SER A 56 -0.20 6.54 -2.57
CA SER A 56 0.10 7.91 -2.18
C SER A 56 -0.87 8.33 -1.08
N LEU A 57 -0.35 9.01 -0.06
CA LEU A 57 -1.09 9.42 1.12
C LEU A 57 -0.36 10.56 1.82
N ARG A 58 -1.05 11.20 2.76
CA ARG A 58 -0.47 12.19 3.67
C ARG A 58 -0.11 11.52 4.99
N LEU A 59 1.17 11.61 5.35
CA LEU A 59 1.69 11.12 6.62
C LEU A 59 1.99 12.27 7.58
N LEU A 60 2.09 11.95 8.87
CA LEU A 60 2.68 12.84 9.86
C LEU A 60 4.18 12.99 9.58
N ALA A 61 4.63 14.24 9.38
CA ALA A 61 5.98 14.55 8.91
C ALA A 61 7.11 13.99 9.78
N LYS A 62 6.87 13.81 11.09
CA LYS A 62 7.88 13.29 12.04
C LYS A 62 8.45 11.92 11.64
N VAL A 63 7.64 11.07 11.00
CA VAL A 63 8.07 9.73 10.58
C VAL A 63 8.33 9.69 9.08
N GLY A 64 7.48 10.36 8.27
CA GLY A 64 7.60 10.31 6.81
C GLY A 64 8.86 10.96 6.22
N ASP A 65 9.50 11.87 6.95
CA ASP A 65 10.76 12.52 6.52
C ASP A 65 12.02 11.86 7.14
N SER A 66 11.85 10.78 7.93
CA SER A 66 12.98 10.07 8.55
C SER A 66 13.72 9.20 7.52
N PRO A 67 15.07 9.16 7.53
CA PRO A 67 15.84 8.20 6.73
C PRO A 67 15.44 6.73 6.99
N ASP A 68 14.96 6.44 8.20
CA ASP A 68 14.57 5.10 8.65
C ASP A 68 13.07 4.83 8.52
N ALA A 69 12.32 5.66 7.79
CA ALA A 69 10.87 5.53 7.64
C ALA A 69 10.47 4.13 7.15
N VAL A 70 11.17 3.58 6.16
CA VAL A 70 10.89 2.25 5.60
C VAL A 70 11.06 1.15 6.65
N ASN A 71 12.17 1.16 7.39
CA ASN A 71 12.44 0.17 8.44
C ASN A 71 11.43 0.25 9.58
N THR A 72 11.10 1.48 9.99
CA THR A 72 10.10 1.74 11.05
C THR A 72 8.74 1.20 10.63
N ILE A 73 8.29 1.49 9.40
CA ILE A 73 7.00 1.01 8.89
C ILE A 73 7.01 -0.52 8.78
N ASN A 74 8.06 -1.11 8.21
CA ASN A 74 8.17 -2.57 8.03
C ASN A 74 8.21 -3.35 9.33
N ALA A 75 8.69 -2.77 10.44
CA ALA A 75 8.65 -3.41 11.76
C ALA A 75 7.22 -3.69 12.25
N HIS A 76 6.22 -2.99 11.72
CA HIS A 76 4.80 -3.15 12.03
C HIS A 76 4.00 -3.83 10.89
N MET A 77 4.66 -4.32 9.85
CA MET A 77 4.01 -5.00 8.72
C MET A 77 4.05 -6.53 8.90
N PRO A 78 2.99 -7.25 8.47
CA PRO A 78 3.00 -8.71 8.44
C PRO A 78 4.01 -9.22 7.41
N ASP A 79 4.45 -10.47 7.54
CA ASP A 79 5.56 -11.02 6.75
C ASP A 79 5.35 -11.06 5.23
N ASP A 80 4.10 -11.06 4.80
CA ASP A 80 3.67 -11.08 3.41
C ASP A 80 3.47 -9.69 2.79
N ILE A 81 3.68 -8.61 3.55
CA ILE A 81 3.61 -7.22 3.08
C ILE A 81 4.90 -6.48 3.47
N ARG A 82 5.51 -5.82 2.48
CA ARG A 82 6.72 -5.03 2.67
C ARG A 82 6.64 -3.71 1.92
N VAL A 83 7.11 -2.65 2.57
CA VAL A 83 7.38 -1.35 1.96
C VAL A 83 8.81 -1.37 1.46
N PHE A 84 9.00 -1.13 0.17
CA PHE A 84 10.33 -1.05 -0.44
C PHE A 84 10.93 0.35 -0.33
N GLU A 85 10.08 1.38 -0.49
CA GLU A 85 10.53 2.77 -0.55
C GLU A 85 9.42 3.71 -0.06
N CYS A 86 9.82 4.82 0.56
CA CYS A 86 8.94 5.92 0.95
C CYS A 86 9.54 7.23 0.45
N VAL A 87 8.86 7.89 -0.49
CA VAL A 87 9.37 9.09 -1.16
C VAL A 87 8.47 10.28 -0.88
N LYS A 88 9.06 11.40 -0.48
CA LYS A 88 8.35 12.67 -0.35
C LYS A 88 8.02 13.24 -1.73
N VAL A 89 6.75 13.55 -1.94
CA VAL A 89 6.21 14.05 -3.21
C VAL A 89 5.53 15.40 -3.05
N THR A 90 5.18 16.04 -4.16
CA THR A 90 4.38 17.26 -4.15
C THR A 90 2.95 16.99 -3.68
N LYS A 91 2.28 18.01 -3.13
CA LYS A 91 0.91 17.90 -2.60
C LYS A 91 -0.13 17.48 -3.64
N SER A 92 0.16 17.67 -4.93
CA SER A 92 -0.73 17.32 -6.05
C SER A 92 -0.48 15.90 -6.59
N PHE A 93 0.50 15.18 -6.06
CA PHE A 93 0.75 13.80 -6.43
C PHE A 93 -0.41 12.89 -5.98
N ASN A 94 -0.87 12.05 -6.90
CA ASN A 94 -1.89 11.04 -6.76
C ASN A 94 -1.49 9.79 -7.58
N ALA A 95 -1.11 8.73 -6.89
CA ALA A 95 -0.59 7.49 -7.50
C ALA A 95 -1.50 6.88 -8.56
N LYS A 96 -2.84 7.05 -8.44
CA LYS A 96 -3.80 6.55 -9.42
C LYS A 96 -3.71 7.31 -10.75
N ASN A 97 -3.62 8.63 -10.66
CA ASN A 97 -3.76 9.52 -11.81
C ASN A 97 -2.44 9.68 -12.57
N GLN A 98 -1.29 9.56 -11.88
CA GLN A 98 0.03 9.67 -12.52
C GLN A 98 0.59 8.32 -12.99
N ALA A 99 -0.04 7.20 -12.62
CA ALA A 99 0.32 5.90 -13.19
C ALA A 99 -0.06 5.86 -14.68
N TRP A 100 0.95 5.85 -15.56
CA TRP A 100 0.74 5.74 -17.01
C TRP A 100 0.44 4.29 -17.45
N GLY A 101 1.16 3.31 -16.89
CA GLY A 101 1.05 1.91 -17.27
C GLY A 101 1.08 0.98 -16.07
N ARG A 102 0.60 -0.24 -16.27
CA ARG A 102 0.64 -1.33 -15.29
C ARG A 102 1.11 -2.58 -16.03
N ARG A 103 2.10 -3.28 -15.48
CA ARG A 103 2.59 -4.56 -16.00
C ARG A 103 2.12 -5.68 -15.07
N TYR A 104 1.56 -6.72 -15.65
CA TYR A 104 1.14 -7.92 -14.94
C TYR A 104 1.87 -9.13 -15.50
N GLU A 105 2.28 -10.03 -14.63
CA GLU A 105 2.89 -11.31 -14.99
C GLU A 105 2.03 -12.41 -14.37
N TYR A 106 1.66 -13.40 -15.19
CA TYR A 106 0.87 -14.55 -14.76
C TYR A 106 1.77 -15.78 -14.72
N LEU A 107 1.96 -16.30 -13.51
CA LEU A 107 2.60 -17.59 -13.30
C LEU A 107 1.52 -18.66 -13.36
N MET A 108 1.62 -19.58 -14.32
CA MET A 108 0.72 -20.72 -14.42
C MET A 108 1.46 -22.01 -14.75
N PRO A 109 0.96 -23.17 -14.29
CA PRO A 109 1.58 -24.45 -14.61
C PRO A 109 1.52 -24.75 -16.11
N THR A 110 2.61 -25.28 -16.67
CA THR A 110 2.70 -25.57 -18.11
C THR A 110 1.72 -26.65 -18.58
N TYR A 111 1.25 -27.51 -17.69
CA TYR A 111 0.24 -28.52 -18.03
C TYR A 111 -1.14 -27.94 -18.34
N ALA A 112 -1.43 -26.69 -17.93
CA ALA A 112 -2.70 -26.02 -18.24
C ALA A 112 -2.87 -25.73 -19.74
N PHE A 113 -1.80 -25.88 -20.53
CA PHE A 113 -1.80 -25.73 -21.99
C PHE A 113 -1.80 -27.07 -22.74
N ARG A 114 -1.92 -28.20 -22.05
CA ARG A 114 -2.01 -29.51 -22.70
C ARG A 114 -3.43 -29.72 -23.22
N GLU A 115 -3.54 -30.24 -24.43
CA GLU A 115 -4.80 -30.74 -25.01
C GLU A 115 -5.34 -31.95 -24.26
#